data_AF-A0A4Y7PCW0-F1
#
_entry.id   AF-A0A4Y7PCW0-F1
#
_cell.length_a   1.000
_cell.length_b   1.000
_cell.length_c   1.000
_cell.angle_alpha   90.00
_cell.angle_beta   90.00
_cell.angle_gamma   90.00
#
_symmetry.space_group_name_H-M   'P 1'
#
loop_
_entity.id
_entity.type
_entity.pdbx_description
1 polymer ?
#
loop_
_entity_poly.entity_id
_entity_poly.type
_entity_poly.pdbx_seq_one_letter_code
_entity_poly.pdbx_strand_id
1 'polypeptide(L)'
;MTSIGKLWTVSYQPTGMRIRAIAAFCDLSLEIPDNFNFPVDNRSPEFESKFLSGMIPAFQGNDGFCLFETTAIAEYVASLAPDSGLLSASPKELALIHQWVSYADTEIGRYTNQTVKLLHSGPLYNKEVSYASIALEVLLTGTNFLTPDA
;
A
#
# COMPACT_ATOMS: atom_id res chain seq x y z
N MET A 1 17.78 5.77 -18.88
CA MET A 1 17.16 6.83 -18.06
C MET A 1 17.65 6.66 -16.64
N THR A 2 17.96 7.74 -15.94
CA THR A 2 18.36 7.67 -14.53
C THR A 2 17.13 7.37 -13.68
N SER A 3 17.26 6.45 -12.72
CA SER A 3 16.17 6.13 -11.80
C SER A 3 15.83 7.34 -10.93
N ILE A 4 14.55 7.54 -10.59
CA ILE A 4 14.12 8.57 -9.62
C ILE A 4 14.39 8.15 -8.16
N GLY A 5 14.65 6.86 -7.93
CA GLY A 5 14.93 6.32 -6.62
C GLY A 5 14.73 4.82 -6.54
N LYS A 6 14.82 4.30 -5.32
CA LYS A 6 14.69 2.89 -4.99
C LYS A 6 13.29 2.58 -4.49
N LEU A 7 12.65 1.56 -5.05
CA LEU A 7 11.37 1.03 -4.58
C LEU A 7 11.57 -0.39 -4.05
N TRP A 8 11.41 -0.57 -2.74
CA TRP A 8 11.32 -1.89 -2.14
C TRP A 8 9.91 -2.43 -2.33
N THR A 9 9.79 -3.50 -3.11
CA THR A 9 8.56 -4.23 -3.36
C THR A 9 8.89 -5.63 -3.90
N VAL A 10 7.89 -6.49 -4.02
CA VAL A 10 8.00 -7.82 -4.64
C VAL A 10 7.12 -7.89 -5.89
N SER A 11 7.45 -8.80 -6.82
CA SER A 11 6.80 -8.88 -8.14
C SER A 11 5.29 -9.07 -8.03
N TYR A 12 4.83 -9.92 -7.09
CA TYR A 12 3.44 -10.30 -6.87
C TYR A 12 2.65 -9.34 -5.97
N GLN A 13 3.26 -8.29 -5.42
CA GLN A 13 2.56 -7.36 -4.54
C GLN A 13 1.72 -6.36 -5.37
N PRO A 14 0.37 -6.35 -5.24
CA PRO A 14 -0.48 -5.46 -6.05
C PRO A 14 -0.22 -3.98 -5.81
N THR A 15 0.05 -3.60 -4.56
CA THR A 15 0.38 -2.21 -4.19
C THR A 15 1.68 -1.74 -4.80
N GLY A 16 2.69 -2.62 -4.90
CA GLY A 16 3.92 -2.35 -5.63
C GLY A 16 3.71 -2.23 -7.14
N MET A 17 2.87 -3.11 -7.72
CA MET A 17 2.51 -3.03 -9.14
C MET A 17 1.89 -1.67 -9.49
N ARG A 18 1.01 -1.13 -8.63
CA ARG A 18 0.39 0.19 -8.82
C ARG A 18 1.43 1.29 -9.00
N ILE A 19 2.45 1.34 -8.14
CA ILE A 19 3.53 2.34 -8.21
C ILE A 19 4.36 2.16 -9.49
N ARG A 20 4.70 0.92 -9.83
CA ARG A 20 5.46 0.61 -11.07
C ARG A 20 4.68 1.00 -12.33
N ALA A 21 3.36 0.79 -12.34
CA ALA A 21 2.50 1.16 -13.46
C ALA A 21 2.46 2.69 -13.65
N ILE A 22 2.35 3.44 -12.55
CA ILE A 22 2.40 4.92 -12.60
C ILE A 22 3.75 5.40 -13.11
N ALA A 23 4.85 4.86 -12.58
CA ALA A 23 6.19 5.23 -13.05
C ALA A 23 6.34 4.95 -14.55
N ALA A 24 5.93 3.77 -15.02
CA ALA A 24 5.97 3.42 -16.43
C ALA A 24 5.07 4.32 -17.29
N PHE A 25 3.88 4.70 -16.82
CA PHE A 25 2.98 5.63 -17.52
C PHE A 25 3.58 7.04 -17.65
N CYS A 26 4.35 7.46 -16.65
CA CYS A 26 5.02 8.76 -16.61
C CYS A 26 6.41 8.77 -17.25
N ASP A 27 6.84 7.70 -17.93
CA ASP A 27 8.20 7.52 -18.47
C ASP A 27 9.31 7.69 -17.40
N LEU A 28 9.02 7.34 -16.15
CA LEU A 28 9.95 7.36 -15.02
C LEU A 28 10.52 5.97 -14.75
N SER A 29 11.80 5.92 -14.38
CA SER A 29 12.49 4.67 -14.01
C SER A 29 12.61 4.54 -12.49
N LEU A 30 12.37 3.34 -11.97
CA LEU A 30 12.55 2.98 -10.56
C LEU A 30 13.58 1.85 -10.44
N GLU A 31 14.47 1.94 -9.46
CA GLU A 31 15.37 0.85 -9.11
C GLU A 31 14.64 -0.11 -8.17
N ILE A 32 14.53 -1.38 -8.55
CA ILE A 32 14.00 -2.44 -7.70
C ILE A 32 15.20 -3.27 -7.22
N PRO A 33 15.46 -3.38 -5.91
CA PRO A 33 16.57 -4.18 -5.42
C PRO A 33 16.39 -5.67 -5.74
N ASP A 34 17.34 -6.25 -6.49
CA ASP A 34 17.28 -7.67 -6.89
C ASP A 34 17.38 -8.64 -5.71
N ASN A 35 18.01 -8.22 -4.61
CA ASN A 35 18.33 -9.05 -3.45
C ASN A 35 17.53 -8.66 -2.19
N PHE A 36 16.26 -8.32 -2.34
CA PHE A 36 15.38 -8.02 -1.19
C PHE A 36 14.50 -9.22 -0.83
N ASN A 37 14.79 -9.85 0.31
CA ASN A 37 14.09 -11.01 0.83
C ASN A 37 12.99 -10.62 1.83
N PHE A 38 11.75 -10.50 1.36
CA PHE A 38 10.58 -10.25 2.21
C PHE A 38 10.00 -11.56 2.75
N PRO A 39 9.66 -11.70 4.06
CA PRO A 39 9.55 -10.65 5.08
C PRO A 39 10.76 -10.59 6.06
N VAL A 40 11.98 -10.90 5.61
CA VAL A 40 13.18 -10.92 6.45
C VAL A 40 13.86 -9.55 6.48
N ASP A 41 14.22 -9.01 5.31
CA ASP A 41 15.07 -7.82 5.20
C ASP A 41 14.37 -6.54 5.65
N ASN A 42 13.03 -6.49 5.54
CA ASN A 42 12.20 -5.37 6.03
C ASN A 42 12.18 -5.24 7.56
N ARG A 43 12.73 -6.22 8.29
CA ARG A 43 12.90 -6.19 9.76
C ARG A 43 14.32 -5.86 10.20
N SER A 44 15.21 -5.57 9.25
CA SER A 44 16.56 -5.11 9.60
C SER A 44 16.50 -3.73 10.27
N PRO A 45 17.38 -3.44 11.25
CA PRO A 45 17.44 -2.12 11.88
C PRO A 45 17.68 -1.00 10.87
N GLU A 46 18.42 -1.28 9.79
CA GLU A 46 18.63 -0.31 8.72
C GLU A 46 17.32 0.04 8.00
N PHE A 47 16.49 -0.96 7.68
CA PHE A 47 15.22 -0.72 6.99
C PHE A 47 14.21 0.00 7.90
N GLU A 48 14.05 -0.46 9.14
CA GLU A 48 13.12 0.15 10.09
C GLU A 48 13.52 1.58 10.50
N SER A 49 14.83 1.89 10.49
CA SER A 49 15.31 3.27 10.69
C SER A 49 14.87 4.23 9.59
N LYS A 50 14.63 3.73 8.37
CA LYS A 50 14.15 4.51 7.21
C LYS A 50 12.62 4.51 7.13
N PHE A 51 11.99 3.39 7.45
CA PHE A 51 10.56 3.18 7.27
C PHE A 51 9.92 2.65 8.56
N LEU A 52 9.21 3.53 9.27
CA LEU A 52 8.59 3.23 10.57
C LEU A 52 7.61 2.05 10.54
N SER A 53 6.96 1.81 9.40
CA SER A 53 6.04 0.66 9.26
C SER A 53 6.77 -0.69 9.18
N GLY A 54 8.04 -0.70 8.75
CA GLY A 54 8.77 -1.92 8.41
C GLY A 54 8.06 -2.77 7.35
N MET A 55 7.20 -2.15 6.53
CA MET A 55 6.41 -2.81 5.49
C MET A 55 6.78 -2.29 4.10
N ILE A 56 6.44 -3.08 3.09
CA ILE A 56 6.52 -2.68 1.67
C ILE A 56 5.12 -2.42 1.13
N PRO A 57 4.94 -1.54 0.11
CA PRO A 57 6.00 -0.83 -0.61
C PRO A 57 6.63 0.29 0.22
N ALA A 58 7.92 0.52 -0.01
CA ALA A 58 8.69 1.62 0.57
C ALA A 58 9.57 2.25 -0.51
N PHE A 59 9.72 3.57 -0.49
CA PHE A 59 10.44 4.33 -1.49
C PHE A 59 11.52 5.21 -0.87
N GLN A 60 12.69 5.27 -1.51
CA GLN A 60 13.74 6.23 -1.20
C GLN A 60 14.18 6.96 -2.47
N GLY A 61 14.03 8.28 -2.50
CA GLY A 61 14.54 9.15 -3.56
C GLY A 61 16.07 9.23 -3.58
N ASN A 62 16.64 9.66 -4.70
CA ASN A 62 18.10 9.85 -4.83
C ASN A 62 18.65 10.92 -3.87
N ASP A 63 17.79 11.79 -3.36
CA ASP A 63 18.07 12.82 -2.34
C ASP A 63 17.98 12.29 -0.90
N GLY A 64 17.66 11.00 -0.73
CA GLY A 64 17.47 10.37 0.57
C GLY A 64 16.06 10.51 1.14
N PHE A 65 15.12 11.16 0.43
CA PHE A 65 13.73 11.29 0.87
C PHE A 65 13.07 9.91 0.98
N CYS A 66 12.59 9.55 2.17
CA CYS A 66 11.99 8.25 2.45
C CYS A 66 10.47 8.37 2.60
N LEU A 67 9.73 7.49 1.93
CA LEU A 67 8.27 7.48 1.94
C LEU A 67 7.74 6.04 2.02
N PHE A 68 6.75 5.82 2.87
CA PHE A 68 5.95 4.59 2.94
C PHE A 68 4.47 4.93 2.77
N GLU A 69 3.61 3.91 2.67
CA GLU A 69 2.22 3.97 2.19
C GLU A 69 2.07 4.06 0.66
N THR A 70 1.31 3.11 0.12
CA THR A 70 1.19 2.91 -1.33
C THR A 70 0.66 4.15 -2.05
N THR A 71 -0.42 4.74 -1.53
CA THR A 71 -1.06 5.90 -2.14
C THR A 71 -0.17 7.14 -2.08
N ALA A 72 0.54 7.35 -0.96
CA ALA A 72 1.49 8.45 -0.84
C ALA A 72 2.64 8.33 -1.85
N ILE A 73 3.24 7.13 -1.99
CA ILE A 73 4.29 6.89 -2.98
C ILE A 73 3.76 7.09 -4.40
N ALA A 74 2.57 6.56 -4.70
CA ALA A 74 1.94 6.68 -6.01
C ALA A 74 1.69 8.14 -6.41
N GLU A 75 1.14 8.96 -5.50
CA GLU A 75 0.92 10.38 -5.72
C GLU A 75 2.24 11.15 -5.88
N TYR A 76 3.26 10.84 -5.06
CA TYR A 76 4.58 11.44 -5.21
C TYR A 76 5.17 11.15 -6.60
N VAL A 77 5.18 9.89 -7.03
CA VAL A 77 5.71 9.50 -8.35
C VAL A 77 4.91 10.17 -9.48
N ALA A 78 3.58 10.22 -9.38
CA ALA A 78 2.75 10.92 -10.37
C ALA A 78 3.04 12.43 -10.41
N SER A 79 3.31 13.06 -9.26
CA SER A 79 3.60 14.49 -9.16
C SER A 79 4.90 14.91 -9.85
N LEU A 80 5.85 13.98 -10.04
CA LEU A 80 7.09 14.23 -10.78
C LEU A 80 6.87 14.36 -12.30
N ALA A 81 5.68 14.00 -12.79
CA ALA A 81 5.26 14.15 -14.18
C ALA A 81 3.92 14.93 -14.24
N PRO A 82 3.94 16.25 -14.00
CA PRO A 82 2.72 17.06 -13.92
C PRO A 82 1.92 17.07 -15.25
N ASP A 83 2.59 16.86 -16.38
CA ASP A 83 1.96 16.81 -17.71
C ASP A 83 1.31 15.46 -18.03
N SER A 84 1.45 14.45 -17.16
CA SER A 84 0.84 13.11 -17.34
C SER A 84 -0.70 13.12 -17.25
N GLY A 85 -1.28 14.14 -16.62
CA GLY A 85 -2.71 14.21 -16.35
C GLY A 85 -3.23 13.25 -15.26
N LEU A 86 -2.34 12.53 -14.56
CA LEU A 86 -2.75 11.62 -13.47
C LEU A 86 -3.21 12.37 -12.21
N LEU A 87 -2.62 13.55 -11.95
CA LEU A 87 -3.01 14.43 -10.85
C LEU A 87 -3.49 15.75 -11.41
N SER A 88 -4.61 16.25 -10.89
CA SER A 88 -5.14 17.56 -11.25
C SER A 88 -4.71 18.63 -10.24
N ALA A 89 -4.45 19.84 -10.75
CA ALA A 89 -4.26 21.04 -9.92
C ALA A 89 -5.59 21.57 -9.34
N SER A 90 -6.73 21.18 -9.88
CA SER A 90 -8.05 21.57 -9.37
C SER A 90 -8.37 20.84 -8.08
N PRO A 91 -8.65 21.54 -6.96
CA PRO A 91 -8.96 20.88 -5.68
C PRO A 91 -10.16 19.92 -5.75
N LYS A 92 -11.15 20.23 -6.60
CA LYS A 92 -12.34 19.38 -6.77
C LYS A 92 -12.02 18.09 -7.53
N GLU A 93 -11.21 18.18 -8.59
CA GLU A 93 -10.81 17.01 -9.37
C GLU A 93 -9.86 16.13 -8.58
N LEU A 94 -8.91 16.73 -7.86
CA LEU A 94 -8.03 16.01 -6.95
C LEU A 94 -8.82 15.27 -5.85
N ALA A 95 -9.84 15.91 -5.26
CA ALA A 95 -10.71 15.25 -4.30
C ALA A 95 -11.48 14.05 -4.91
N LEU A 96 -11.93 14.14 -6.17
CA LEU A 96 -12.57 13.02 -6.86
C LEU A 96 -11.58 11.87 -7.12
N ILE A 97 -10.33 12.18 -7.48
CA ILE A 97 -9.27 11.17 -7.64
C ILE A 97 -9.04 10.47 -6.30
N HIS A 98 -8.84 11.24 -5.21
CA HIS A 98 -8.63 10.67 -3.87
C HIS A 98 -9.83 9.86 -3.38
N GLN A 99 -11.06 10.26 -3.71
CA GLN A 99 -12.26 9.49 -3.39
C GLN A 99 -12.20 8.09 -4.00
N TRP A 100 -11.87 7.98 -5.29
CA TRP A 100 -11.80 6.69 -5.98
C TRP A 100 -10.59 5.86 -5.55
N VAL A 101 -9.45 6.50 -5.29
CA VAL A 101 -8.27 5.83 -4.74
C VAL A 101 -8.58 5.24 -3.36
N SER A 102 -9.15 6.03 -2.47
CA SER A 102 -9.54 5.60 -1.12
C SER A 102 -10.56 4.46 -1.18
N TYR A 103 -11.61 4.61 -2.00
CA TYR A 103 -12.62 3.57 -2.19
C TYR A 103 -12.01 2.27 -2.75
N ALA A 104 -11.09 2.37 -3.71
CA ALA A 104 -10.40 1.21 -4.25
C ALA A 104 -9.53 0.50 -3.19
N ASP A 105 -8.86 1.24 -2.31
CA ASP A 105 -8.03 0.65 -1.27
C ASP A 105 -8.91 0.01 -0.16
N THR A 106 -9.98 0.68 0.29
CA THR A 106 -10.78 0.24 1.44
C THR A 106 -11.91 -0.71 1.09
N GLU A 107 -12.61 -0.50 -0.04
CA GLU A 107 -13.82 -1.25 -0.42
C GLU A 107 -13.59 -2.27 -1.53
N ILE A 108 -12.47 -2.21 -2.26
CA ILE A 108 -12.13 -3.23 -3.26
C ILE A 108 -10.95 -4.05 -2.75
N GLY A 109 -9.81 -3.40 -2.52
CA GLY A 109 -8.55 -4.02 -2.11
C GLY A 109 -8.66 -4.86 -0.85
N ARG A 110 -9.35 -4.36 0.19
CA ARG A 110 -9.58 -5.10 1.45
C ARG A 110 -10.23 -6.46 1.20
N TYR A 111 -11.34 -6.50 0.45
CA TYR A 111 -12.08 -7.75 0.21
C TYR A 111 -11.44 -8.63 -0.87
N THR A 112 -10.79 -8.06 -1.88
CA THR A 112 -10.03 -8.83 -2.86
C THR A 112 -8.89 -9.58 -2.17
N ASN A 113 -8.14 -8.93 -1.27
CA ASN A 113 -7.07 -9.59 -0.52
C ASN A 113 -7.59 -10.73 0.37
N GLN A 114 -8.77 -10.58 0.98
CA GLN A 114 -9.41 -11.66 1.74
C GLN A 114 -9.79 -12.84 0.83
N THR A 115 -10.43 -12.56 -0.31
CA THR A 115 -10.83 -13.59 -1.28
C THR A 115 -9.63 -14.34 -1.84
N VAL A 116 -8.56 -13.64 -2.24
CA VAL A 116 -7.33 -14.25 -2.76
C VAL A 116 -6.71 -15.18 -1.72
N LYS A 117 -6.67 -14.77 -0.44
CA LYS A 117 -6.21 -15.64 0.65
C LYS A 117 -7.06 -16.90 0.77
N LEU A 118 -8.39 -16.80 0.69
CA LEU A 118 -9.27 -17.98 0.75
C LEU A 118 -9.02 -18.97 -0.39
N LEU A 119 -8.72 -18.49 -1.60
CA LEU A 119 -8.47 -19.33 -2.77
C LEU A 119 -7.08 -19.99 -2.79
N HIS A 120 -6.08 -19.38 -2.18
CA HIS A 120 -4.67 -19.81 -2.26
C HIS A 120 -4.11 -20.29 -0.91
N SER A 121 -4.93 -20.98 -0.11
CA SER A 121 -4.51 -21.68 1.13
C SER A 121 -4.34 -20.81 2.38
N GLY A 122 -4.97 -19.63 2.45
CA GLY A 122 -5.23 -18.96 3.72
C GLY A 122 -6.20 -19.80 4.57
N PRO A 123 -6.17 -19.69 5.91
CA PRO A 123 -7.13 -20.41 6.75
C PRO A 123 -8.54 -20.06 6.28
N LEU A 124 -9.32 -21.10 5.96
CA LEU A 124 -10.76 -20.97 5.75
C LEU A 124 -11.36 -20.27 6.97
N TYR A 125 -12.47 -19.56 6.77
CA TYR A 125 -13.21 -18.88 7.83
C TYR A 125 -13.14 -19.66 9.15
N ASN A 126 -12.48 -19.06 10.15
CA ASN A 126 -12.48 -19.56 11.52
C ASN A 126 -13.27 -18.56 12.35
N LYS A 127 -14.40 -19.03 12.89
CA LYS A 127 -15.31 -18.26 13.72
C LYS A 127 -14.56 -17.53 14.86
N GLU A 128 -13.60 -18.19 15.49
CA GLU A 128 -12.75 -17.61 16.56
C GLU A 128 -11.87 -16.45 16.06
N VAL A 129 -11.22 -16.59 14.90
CA VAL A 129 -10.34 -15.56 14.33
C VAL A 129 -11.14 -14.37 13.81
N SER A 130 -12.32 -14.62 13.23
CA SER A 130 -13.24 -13.57 12.78
C SER A 130 -13.75 -12.75 13.95
N TYR A 131 -14.14 -13.39 15.06
CA TYR A 131 -14.58 -12.68 16.26
C TYR A 131 -13.44 -11.92 16.93
N ALA A 132 -12.22 -12.47 16.97
CA ALA A 132 -11.07 -11.75 17.50
C ALA A 132 -10.77 -10.47 16.69
N SER A 133 -10.89 -10.54 15.37
CA SER A 133 -10.70 -9.39 14.47
C SER A 133 -11.78 -8.32 14.66
N ILE A 134 -13.05 -8.73 14.75
CA ILE A 134 -14.19 -7.84 15.02
C ILE A 134 -14.07 -7.24 16.43
N ALA A 135 -13.69 -8.03 17.43
CA ALA A 135 -13.51 -7.55 18.81
C ALA A 135 -12.37 -6.54 18.91
N LEU A 136 -11.28 -6.74 18.17
CA LEU A 136 -10.18 -5.78 18.09
C LEU A 136 -10.64 -4.47 17.41
N GLU A 137 -11.39 -4.57 16.31
CA GLU A 137 -11.95 -3.40 15.60
C GLU A 137 -12.93 -2.63 16.51
N VAL A 138 -13.82 -3.33 17.23
CA VAL A 138 -14.74 -2.76 18.24
C VAL A 138 -14.00 -2.08 19.41
N LEU A 139 -12.91 -2.68 19.90
CA LEU A 139 -12.08 -2.09 20.95
C LEU A 139 -11.36 -0.82 20.48
N LEU A 140 -10.93 -0.79 19.21
CA LEU A 140 -10.20 0.33 18.61
C LEU A 140 -11.14 1.48 18.20
N THR A 141 -12.38 1.19 17.79
CA THR A 141 -13.35 2.20 17.36
C THR A 141 -14.36 2.60 18.44
N GLY A 142 -14.40 1.89 19.56
CA GLY A 142 -15.34 2.13 20.67
C GLY A 142 -16.81 1.85 20.32
N THR A 143 -17.10 1.26 19.16
CA THR A 143 -18.47 0.98 18.71
C THR A 143 -18.94 -0.37 19.21
N ASN A 144 -19.81 -0.35 20.22
CA ASN A 144 -20.33 -1.54 20.88
C ASN A 144 -21.49 -2.16 20.07
N PHE A 145 -21.18 -3.02 19.09
CA PHE A 145 -22.20 -3.87 18.47
C PHE A 145 -22.36 -5.14 19.30
N LEU A 146 -23.49 -5.20 19.99
CA LEU A 146 -23.99 -6.23 20.90
C LEU A 146 -23.53 -7.65 20.54
N THR A 147 -23.02 -8.36 21.56
CA THR A 147 -22.95 -9.82 21.59
C THR A 147 -24.35 -10.40 21.39
N PRO A 148 -24.58 -11.33 20.45
CA PRO A 148 -25.82 -12.10 20.44
C PRO A 148 -25.78 -13.09 21.60
N ASP A 149 -26.83 -13.02 22.42
CA ASP A 149 -27.31 -14.02 23.39
C ASP A 149 -26.64 -14.06 24.79
N ALA A 150 -27.32 -13.41 25.73
CA ALA A 150 -27.46 -13.83 27.13
C ALA A 150 -28.95 -13.98 27.44
#